data_AF-A0A2E9B6E9-F1
#
_entry.id   AF-A0A2E9B6E9-F1
#
_cell.length_a   1.000
_cell.length_b   1.000
_cell.length_c   1.000
_cell.angle_alpha   90.00
_cell.angle_beta   90.00
_cell.angle_gamma   90.00
#
_symmetry.space_group_name_H-M   'P 1'
#
loop_
_entity.id
_entity.type
_entity.pdbx_description
1 polymer ?
#
loop_
_entity_poly.entity_id
_entity_poly.type
_entity_poly.pdbx_seq_one_letter_code
_entity_poly.pdbx_strand_id
1 'polypeptide(L)'
;MHKATKTLNIRSLFDLVRASVRRLRSWHIYVSLLVPLLFLTYDLLSGGLGVDPMRAIEKSLGVTAIYILILTLCITPFSVLTGINFIRFRRAFGLMSFFYIILHFSTWLLLDMQLRWVEIAESLTRKPFIVFGMMGFLLLIPLAATS
;
A
#
# COMPACT_ATOMS: atom_id res chain seq x y z
N MET A 1 16.64 47.37 -3.04
CA MET A 1 16.29 46.09 -3.70
C MET A 1 15.65 45.16 -2.68
N HIS A 2 14.33 45.30 -2.50
CA HIS A 2 13.54 44.68 -1.44
C HIS A 2 13.02 43.32 -1.91
N LYS A 3 13.63 42.22 -1.44
CA LYS A 3 13.13 40.85 -1.68
C LYS A 3 11.76 40.73 -1.01
N ALA A 4 10.72 40.64 -1.83
CA ALA A 4 9.37 40.30 -1.41
C ALA A 4 9.36 38.89 -0.78
N THR A 5 9.41 38.83 0.54
CA THR A 5 9.04 37.66 1.32
C THR A 5 7.55 37.42 1.13
N LYS A 6 7.24 36.60 0.12
CA LYS A 6 5.89 36.16 -0.22
C LYS A 6 5.28 35.49 1.01
N THR A 7 4.35 36.16 1.68
CA THR A 7 3.56 35.61 2.77
C THR A 7 2.73 34.45 2.19
N LEU A 8 3.19 33.22 2.40
CA LEU A 8 2.49 32.00 2.01
C LEU A 8 1.24 31.86 2.88
N ASN A 9 0.15 32.50 2.45
CA ASN A 9 -1.16 32.38 3.06
C ASN A 9 -1.68 30.95 2.85
N ILE A 10 -2.25 30.33 3.89
CA ILE A 10 -2.79 28.97 3.88
C ILE A 10 -3.70 28.71 2.66
N ARG A 11 -4.46 29.73 2.22
CA ARG A 11 -5.30 29.64 1.02
C ARG A 11 -4.52 29.42 -0.28
N SER A 12 -3.39 30.09 -0.47
CA SER A 12 -2.58 29.93 -1.67
C SER A 12 -1.87 28.57 -1.72
N LEU A 13 -1.53 28.00 -0.55
CA LEU A 13 -1.04 26.62 -0.46
C LEU A 13 -2.10 25.63 -0.97
N PHE A 14 -3.35 25.75 -0.52
CA PHE A 14 -4.44 24.90 -1.00
C PHE A 14 -4.70 25.07 -2.51
N ASP A 15 -4.56 26.28 -3.05
CA ASP A 15 -4.71 26.55 -4.49
C ASP A 15 -3.58 25.91 -5.33
N LEU A 16 -2.34 25.97 -4.84
CA LEU A 16 -1.21 25.28 -5.47
C LEU A 16 -1.40 23.76 -5.45
N VAL A 17 -1.84 23.20 -4.32
CA VAL A 17 -2.14 21.76 -4.22
C VAL A 17 -3.27 21.38 -5.19
N ARG A 18 -4.34 22.18 -5.29
CA ARG A 18 -5.43 21.96 -6.26
C ARG A 18 -4.92 21.96 -7.72
N ALA A 19 -4.00 22.86 -8.06
CA ALA A 19 -3.43 22.93 -9.41
C ALA A 19 -2.50 21.73 -9.69
N SER A 20 -1.67 21.34 -8.73
CA SER A 20 -0.79 20.17 -8.83
C SER A 20 -1.56 18.85 -8.94
N VAL A 21 -2.60 18.70 -8.12
CA VAL A 21 -3.49 17.54 -8.16
C VAL A 21 -4.08 17.38 -9.55
N ARG A 22 -4.60 18.44 -10.19
CA ARG A 22 -5.15 18.38 -11.56
C ARG A 22 -4.16 17.85 -12.61
N ARG A 23 -2.86 18.07 -12.43
CA ARG A 23 -1.80 17.59 -13.35
C ARG A 23 -1.36 16.15 -13.07
N LEU A 24 -1.59 15.63 -11.86
CA LEU A 24 -1.22 14.26 -11.52
C LEU A 24 -2.16 13.27 -12.22
N ARG A 25 -1.58 12.52 -13.16
CA ARG A 25 -2.23 11.37 -13.82
C ARG A 25 -2.16 10.16 -12.88
N SER A 26 -3.20 9.32 -12.89
CA SER A 26 -3.30 8.12 -12.04
C SER A 26 -2.09 7.16 -12.18
N TRP A 27 -1.39 7.18 -13.32
CA TRP A 27 -0.17 6.41 -13.55
C TRP A 27 0.93 6.64 -12.50
N HIS A 28 1.08 7.87 -12.02
CA HIS A 28 2.18 8.19 -11.09
C HIS A 28 2.02 7.46 -9.75
N ILE A 29 0.79 7.18 -9.33
CA ILE A 29 0.51 6.45 -8.09
C ILE A 29 0.97 5.00 -8.19
N TYR A 30 0.75 4.35 -9.34
CA TYR A 30 1.25 3.00 -9.59
C TYR A 30 2.77 2.96 -9.50
N VAL A 31 3.47 3.89 -10.16
CA VAL A 31 4.94 3.96 -10.14
C VAL A 31 5.46 4.23 -8.72
N SER A 32 4.88 5.21 -8.01
CA SER A 32 5.31 5.52 -6.64
C SER A 32 5.09 4.36 -5.68
N LEU A 33 4.01 3.59 -5.84
CA LEU A 33 3.72 2.44 -5.00
C LEU A 33 4.53 1.20 -5.39
N LEU A 34 5.24 1.18 -6.52
CA LEU A 34 6.21 0.12 -6.83
C LEU A 34 7.57 0.36 -6.17
N VAL A 35 7.87 1.58 -5.74
CA VAL A 35 9.15 1.93 -5.12
C VAL A 35 9.48 1.08 -3.88
N PRO A 36 8.56 0.85 -2.91
CA PRO A 36 8.86 0.00 -1.76
C PRO A 36 9.22 -1.44 -2.16
N LEU A 37 8.56 -1.98 -3.20
CA LEU A 37 8.87 -3.29 -3.74
C LEU A 37 10.27 -3.33 -4.34
N LEU A 38 10.69 -2.29 -5.06
CA LEU A 38 12.04 -2.20 -5.64
C LEU A 38 13.11 -2.18 -4.54
N PHE A 39 12.92 -1.40 -3.48
CA PHE A 39 13.82 -1.40 -2.32
C PHE A 39 13.88 -2.77 -1.66
N LEU A 40 12.74 -3.43 -1.47
CA LEU A 40 12.70 -4.78 -0.92
C LEU A 40 13.47 -5.78 -1.78
N THR A 41 13.31 -5.72 -3.12
CA THR A 41 14.07 -6.60 -4.02
C THR A 41 15.56 -6.29 -4.03
N TYR A 42 15.93 -5.02 -3.86
CA TYR A 42 17.33 -4.62 -3.71
C TYR A 42 17.92 -5.17 -2.40
N ASP A 43 17.20 -5.05 -1.27
CA ASP A 43 17.62 -5.60 0.02
C ASP A 43 17.74 -7.14 -0.03
N LEU A 44 16.84 -7.79 -0.78
CA LEU A 44 16.91 -9.24 -1.02
C LEU A 44 18.18 -9.64 -1.79
N LEU A 45 18.49 -8.94 -2.88
CA LEU A 45 19.64 -9.25 -3.73
C LEU A 45 20.97 -8.86 -3.08
N SER A 46 20.98 -7.81 -2.27
CA SER A 46 22.16 -7.35 -1.53
C SER A 46 22.41 -8.10 -0.22
N GLY A 47 21.50 -9.01 0.17
CA GLY A 47 21.59 -9.75 1.43
C GLY A 47 21.32 -8.89 2.67
N GLY A 48 20.71 -7.70 2.52
CA GLY A 48 20.43 -6.76 3.60
C GLY A 48 19.25 -7.15 4.52
N LEU A 49 18.52 -8.21 4.20
CA LEU A 49 17.32 -8.65 4.94
C LEU A 49 17.62 -9.35 6.29
N GLY A 50 18.88 -9.59 6.62
CA GLY A 50 19.29 -10.17 7.91
C GLY A 50 19.13 -11.69 7.98
N VAL A 51 18.93 -12.20 9.21
CA VAL A 51 19.05 -13.62 9.55
C VAL A 51 17.94 -14.50 8.95
N ASP A 52 16.74 -13.94 8.77
CA ASP A 52 15.58 -14.65 8.19
C ASP A 52 14.94 -13.79 7.08
N PRO A 53 15.46 -13.89 5.84
CA PRO A 53 15.04 -13.02 4.75
C PRO A 53 13.57 -13.24 4.35
N MET A 54 13.06 -14.46 4.49
CA MET A 54 11.67 -14.80 4.14
C MET A 54 10.69 -14.10 5.07
N ARG A 55 10.94 -14.16 6.38
CA ARG A 55 10.11 -13.47 7.36
C ARG A 55 10.18 -11.95 7.22
N ALA A 56 11.34 -11.41 6.84
CA ALA A 56 11.50 -9.98 6.56
C ALA A 56 10.66 -9.53 5.35
N ILE A 57 10.69 -10.30 4.25
CA ILE A 57 9.88 -10.05 3.05
C ILE A 57 8.39 -10.10 3.39
N GLU A 58 7.94 -11.18 4.04
CA GLU A 58 6.53 -11.38 4.37
C GLU A 58 6.01 -10.21 5.22
N LYS A 59 6.76 -9.85 6.26
CA LYS A 59 6.39 -8.73 7.14
C LYS A 59 6.36 -7.40 6.40
N SER A 60 7.35 -7.12 5.57
CA SER A 60 7.43 -5.85 4.85
C SER A 60 6.31 -5.69 3.83
N LEU A 61 5.99 -6.75 3.06
CA LEU A 61 4.85 -6.76 2.15
C LEU A 61 3.53 -6.58 2.91
N GLY A 62 3.35 -7.27 4.03
CA GLY A 62 2.14 -7.15 4.86
C GLY A 62 1.95 -5.75 5.45
N VAL A 63 3.02 -5.15 6.00
CA VAL A 63 2.97 -3.78 6.53
C VAL A 63 2.68 -2.77 5.43
N THR A 64 3.34 -2.90 4.28
CA THR A 64 3.12 -2.00 3.13
C THR A 64 1.68 -2.09 2.62
N ALA A 65 1.14 -3.31 2.49
CA ALA A 65 -0.26 -3.54 2.13
C ALA A 65 -1.25 -2.81 3.05
N ILE A 66 -1.06 -2.94 4.37
CA ILE A 66 -1.91 -2.29 5.38
C ILE A 66 -1.79 -0.77 5.30
N TYR A 67 -0.58 -0.23 5.16
CA TYR A 67 -0.39 1.22 5.01
C TYR A 67 -1.12 1.77 3.78
N ILE A 68 -1.03 1.09 2.64
CA ILE A 68 -1.74 1.51 1.42
C ILE A 68 -3.26 1.39 1.62
N LEU A 69 -3.74 0.35 2.31
CA LEU A 69 -5.15 0.17 2.62
C LEU A 69 -5.69 1.30 3.51
N ILE A 70 -4.99 1.62 4.60
CA ILE A 70 -5.32 2.73 5.50
C ILE A 70 -5.30 4.04 4.72
N LEU A 71 -4.28 4.26 3.88
CA LEU A 71 -4.21 5.45 3.04
C LEU A 71 -5.46 5.56 2.15
N THR A 72 -5.89 4.45 1.55
CA THR A 72 -7.09 4.38 0.70
C THR A 72 -8.35 4.78 1.45
N LEU A 73 -8.51 4.29 2.68
CA LEU A 73 -9.63 4.65 3.56
C LEU A 73 -9.58 6.13 3.97
N CYS A 74 -8.39 6.66 4.24
CA CYS A 74 -8.18 8.06 4.61
C CYS A 74 -8.38 9.06 3.45
N ILE A 75 -8.31 8.64 2.19
CA ILE A 75 -8.53 9.54 1.03
C ILE A 75 -9.89 10.22 1.10
N THR A 76 -10.94 9.52 1.51
CA THR A 76 -12.30 10.05 1.56
C THR A 76 -12.44 11.17 2.61
N PRO A 77 -12.13 10.96 3.91
CA PRO A 77 -12.21 12.03 4.89
C PRO A 77 -11.24 13.17 4.54
N PHE A 78 -10.04 12.87 4.06
CA PHE A 78 -9.07 13.91 3.68
C PHE A 78 -9.56 14.80 2.53
N SER A 79 -10.25 14.21 1.54
CA SER A 79 -10.86 14.95 0.44
C SER A 79 -11.98 15.89 0.93
N VAL A 80 -12.75 15.46 1.92
CA VAL A 80 -13.82 16.27 2.56
C VAL A 80 -13.22 17.42 3.38
N LEU A 81 -12.22 17.14 4.22
CA LEU A 81 -11.57 18.13 5.09
C LEU A 81 -10.81 19.23 4.30
N THR A 82 -10.17 18.86 3.19
CA THR A 82 -9.36 19.81 2.39
C THR A 82 -10.14 20.47 1.25
N GLY A 83 -11.32 19.95 0.90
CA GLY A 83 -12.10 20.39 -0.26
C GLY A 83 -11.42 20.11 -1.61
N ILE A 84 -10.38 19.25 -1.63
CA ILE A 84 -9.64 18.87 -2.84
C ILE A 84 -10.11 17.49 -3.29
N ASN A 85 -10.46 17.33 -4.56
CA ASN A 85 -10.98 16.07 -5.09
C ASN A 85 -9.85 15.05 -5.33
N PHE A 86 -9.55 14.27 -4.28
CA PHE A 86 -8.63 13.11 -4.34
C PHE A 86 -9.35 11.80 -4.66
N ILE A 87 -10.69 11.82 -4.79
CA ILE A 87 -11.53 10.61 -4.94
C ILE A 87 -11.13 9.79 -6.16
N ARG A 88 -10.70 10.44 -7.26
CA ARG A 88 -10.22 9.75 -8.48
C ARG A 88 -9.01 8.84 -8.26
N PHE A 89 -8.23 9.06 -7.21
CA PHE A 89 -7.06 8.25 -6.89
C PHE A 89 -7.39 7.04 -6.02
N ARG A 90 -8.59 7.01 -5.41
CA ARG A 90 -9.03 5.93 -4.50
C ARG A 90 -8.94 4.55 -5.15
N ARG A 91 -9.30 4.43 -6.43
CA ARG A 91 -9.22 3.16 -7.15
C ARG A 91 -7.79 2.67 -7.33
N ALA A 92 -6.85 3.57 -7.67
CA ALA A 92 -5.45 3.21 -7.87
C ALA A 92 -4.79 2.72 -6.58
N PHE A 93 -5.04 3.39 -5.45
CA PHE A 93 -4.55 2.95 -4.15
C PHE A 93 -5.19 1.62 -3.70
N GLY A 94 -6.50 1.45 -3.93
CA GLY A 94 -7.19 0.19 -3.66
C GLY A 94 -6.61 -0.99 -4.45
N LEU A 95 -6.37 -0.81 -5.75
CA LEU A 95 -5.79 -1.84 -6.61
C LEU A 95 -4.35 -2.19 -6.20
N MET A 96 -3.53 -1.19 -5.86
CA MET A 96 -2.18 -1.44 -5.37
C MET A 96 -2.16 -2.12 -4.00
N SER A 97 -3.09 -1.77 -3.09
CA SER A 97 -3.23 -2.50 -1.83
C SER A 97 -3.51 -3.98 -2.08
N PHE A 98 -4.44 -4.30 -3.00
CA PHE A 98 -4.74 -5.67 -3.38
C PHE A 98 -3.53 -6.39 -3.98
N PHE A 99 -2.78 -5.73 -4.88
CA PHE A 99 -1.55 -6.28 -5.46
C PHE A 99 -0.52 -6.66 -4.38
N TYR A 100 -0.26 -5.78 -3.40
CA TYR A 100 0.65 -6.09 -2.29
C TYR A 100 0.14 -7.21 -1.39
N ILE A 101 -1.17 -7.34 -1.21
CA ILE A 101 -1.77 -8.43 -0.41
C ILE A 101 -1.63 -9.76 -1.14
N ILE A 102 -1.82 -9.80 -2.46
CA ILE A 102 -1.54 -11.00 -3.26
C ILE A 102 -0.06 -11.38 -3.11
N LEU A 103 0.86 -10.42 -3.21
CA LEU A 103 2.29 -10.70 -3.04
C LEU A 103 2.57 -11.25 -1.64
N HIS A 104 2.08 -10.60 -0.59
CA HIS A 104 2.21 -11.06 0.80
C HIS A 104 1.68 -12.50 0.97
N PHE A 105 0.45 -12.77 0.51
CA PHE A 105 -0.16 -14.09 0.58
C PHE A 105 0.63 -15.12 -0.23
N SER A 106 1.11 -14.76 -1.42
CA SER A 106 1.93 -15.66 -2.26
C SER A 106 3.26 -15.97 -1.61
N THR A 107 3.90 -14.99 -0.94
CA THR A 107 5.15 -15.24 -0.20
C THR A 107 4.92 -16.18 0.97
N TRP A 108 3.84 -16.01 1.74
CA TRP A 108 3.48 -16.93 2.81
C TRP A 108 3.16 -18.34 2.29
N LEU A 109 2.35 -18.44 1.23
CA LEU A 109 1.89 -19.73 0.72
C LEU A 109 3.01 -20.53 -0.01
N LEU A 110 3.79 -19.84 -0.84
CA LEU A 110 4.80 -20.48 -1.71
C LEU A 110 6.18 -20.56 -1.05
N LEU A 111 6.60 -19.52 -0.33
CA LEU A 111 7.95 -19.46 0.23
C LEU A 111 8.02 -19.98 1.67
N ASP A 112 7.08 -19.58 2.53
CA ASP A 112 7.07 -19.99 3.95
C ASP A 112 6.47 -21.39 4.12
N MET A 113 5.22 -21.60 3.66
CA MET A 113 4.51 -22.88 3.82
C MET A 113 4.88 -23.94 2.77
N GLN A 114 5.48 -23.54 1.64
CA GLN A 114 5.89 -24.43 0.56
C GLN A 114 4.79 -25.41 0.11
N LEU A 115 3.52 -24.98 0.13
CA LEU A 115 2.34 -25.80 -0.20
C LEU A 115 2.15 -27.04 0.69
N ARG A 116 2.72 -27.07 1.90
CA ARG A 116 2.55 -28.16 2.85
C ARG A 116 1.21 -28.01 3.59
N TRP A 117 0.17 -28.66 3.05
CA TRP A 117 -1.21 -28.57 3.54
C TRP A 117 -1.40 -28.80 5.05
N VAL A 118 -0.60 -29.69 5.65
CA VAL A 118 -0.66 -29.97 7.10
C VAL A 118 -0.22 -28.75 7.92
N GLU A 119 0.85 -28.08 7.52
CA GLU A 119 1.34 -26.88 8.21
C GLU A 119 0.45 -25.68 7.96
N ILE A 120 -0.14 -25.59 6.77
CA ILE A 120 -1.16 -24.58 6.46
C ILE A 120 -2.34 -24.73 7.43
N ALA A 121 -2.88 -25.94 7.61
CA ALA A 121 -3.97 -26.18 8.54
C ALA A 121 -3.58 -25.89 10.00
N GLU A 122 -2.38 -26.27 10.42
CA GLU A 122 -1.89 -25.97 11.77
C GLU A 122 -1.67 -24.47 11.98
N SER A 123 -1.18 -23.76 10.97
CA SER A 123 -0.99 -22.31 11.03
C SER A 123 -2.32 -21.56 11.16
N LEU A 124 -3.39 -21.98 10.47
CA LEU A 124 -4.72 -21.40 10.59
C LEU A 124 -5.30 -21.57 12.01
N THR A 125 -5.04 -22.70 12.65
CA THR A 125 -5.57 -23.00 13.99
C THR A 125 -4.74 -22.38 15.11
N ARG A 126 -3.41 -22.30 14.95
CA ARG A 126 -2.51 -21.76 15.99
C ARG A 126 -2.26 -20.25 15.90
N LYS A 127 -2.46 -19.64 14.73
CA LYS A 127 -2.14 -18.23 14.48
C LYS A 127 -3.40 -17.48 13.98
N PRO A 128 -4.25 -16.98 14.89
CA PRO A 128 -5.50 -16.32 14.51
C PRO A 128 -5.31 -15.08 13.64
N PHE A 129 -4.14 -14.42 13.71
CA PHE A 129 -3.82 -13.26 12.85
C PHE A 129 -3.79 -13.61 11.35
N ILE A 130 -3.47 -14.86 10.97
CA ILE A 130 -3.49 -15.30 9.58
C ILE A 130 -4.93 -15.32 9.05
N VAL A 131 -5.88 -15.71 9.88
CA VAL A 131 -7.31 -15.76 9.52
C VAL A 131 -7.83 -14.35 9.23
N PHE A 132 -7.48 -13.36 10.04
CA PHE A 132 -7.85 -11.96 9.75
C PHE A 132 -7.24 -11.46 8.44
N GLY A 133 -6.01 -11.86 8.13
CA GLY A 133 -5.37 -11.57 6.84
C GLY A 133 -6.12 -12.18 5.66
N MET A 134 -6.52 -13.46 5.77
CA MET A 134 -7.34 -14.14 4.76
C MET A 134 -8.71 -13.49 4.57
N MET A 135 -9.38 -13.08 5.66
CA MET A 135 -10.65 -12.36 5.58
C MET A 135 -10.47 -11.01 4.87
N GLY A 136 -9.41 -10.27 5.20
CA GLY A 136 -9.07 -9.03 4.51
C GLY A 136 -8.82 -9.23 3.02
N PHE A 137 -8.09 -10.29 2.64
CA PHE A 137 -7.88 -10.66 1.24
C PHE A 137 -9.20 -10.95 0.52
N LEU A 138 -10.09 -11.75 1.12
CA LEU A 138 -11.40 -12.08 0.55
C LEU A 138 -12.28 -10.83 0.34
N LEU A 139 -12.28 -9.89 1.30
CA LEU A 139 -13.03 -8.63 1.20
C LEU A 139 -12.51 -7.71 0.08
N LEU A 140 -11.24 -7.86 -0.31
CA LEU A 140 -10.65 -7.07 -1.38
C LEU A 140 -10.88 -7.66 -2.78
N ILE A 141 -11.29 -8.93 -2.90
CA ILE A 141 -11.59 -9.55 -4.20
C ILE A 141 -12.72 -8.80 -4.92
N PRO A 142 -13.89 -8.51 -4.30
CA PRO A 142 -14.93 -7.71 -4.95
C PRO A 142 -14.46 -6.31 -5.32
N LEU A 143 -13.60 -5.70 -4.50
CA LEU A 143 -13.06 -4.37 -4.76
C LEU A 143 -12.15 -4.37 -6.01
N ALA A 144 -11.33 -5.40 -6.18
CA ALA A 144 -10.49 -5.57 -7.37
C ALA A 144 -11.32 -5.94 -8.61
N ALA A 145 -12.33 -6.79 -8.45
CA ALA A 145 -13.21 -7.19 -9.55
C ALA A 145 -14.10 -6.06 -10.10
N THR A 146 -14.30 -4.99 -9.31
CA THR A 146 -15.20 -3.86 -9.66
C THR A 146 -14.48 -2.53 -9.91
N SER A 147 -13.15 -2.46 -9.75
CA SER A 147 -12.36 -1.22 -9.89
C SER A 147 -11.98 -0.90 -11.33
#